data_AF-A0A838T3X8-F1
#
_entry.id   AF-A0A838T3X8-F1
#
_cell.length_a   1.000
_cell.length_b   1.000
_cell.length_c   1.000
_cell.angle_alpha   90.00
_cell.angle_beta   90.00
_cell.angle_gamma   90.00
#
_symmetry.space_group_name_H-M   'P 1'
#
loop_
_entity.id
_entity.type
_entity.pdbx_description
1 polymer ?
#
loop_
_entity_poly.entity_id
_entity_poly.type
_entity_poly.pdbx_seq_one_letter_code
_entity_poly.pdbx_strand_id
1 'polypeptide(L)'
;MRTTPGGHTLLELVVVLAIIGIALAAAAPHFAVTKRSATEETQAVIEAARRTALANARSTLMTIRTDGTWEIVPATSSLPTALGRLAHRGSPLALDISPVGICRPVLVAGRRMEQLVNPLTCQLSDIIR
;
A
#
# COMPACT_ATOMS: atom_id res chain seq x y z
N MET A 1 18.03 -26.08 56.03
CA MET A 1 17.62 -25.43 54.77
C MET A 1 16.11 -25.27 54.79
N ARG A 2 15.61 -24.06 55.08
CA ARG A 2 14.17 -23.74 54.95
C ARG A 2 14.00 -22.99 53.62
N THR A 3 13.30 -23.59 52.67
CA THR A 3 12.77 -22.89 51.51
C THR A 3 11.45 -22.25 51.93
N THR A 4 11.44 -20.95 52.17
CA THR A 4 10.18 -20.22 52.36
C THR A 4 9.41 -20.28 51.04
N PRO A 5 8.17 -20.78 51.01
CA PRO A 5 7.34 -20.69 49.80
C PRO A 5 7.02 -19.21 49.59
N GLY A 6 7.66 -18.58 48.61
CA GLY A 6 7.38 -17.20 48.22
C GLY A 6 5.99 -17.12 47.62
N GLY A 7 5.01 -16.65 48.40
CA GLY A 7 3.69 -16.32 47.89
C GLY A 7 3.75 -15.02 47.10
N HIS A 8 3.27 -15.03 45.86
CA HIS A 8 3.11 -13.81 45.06
C HIS A 8 2.09 -12.89 45.73
N THR A 9 2.43 -11.61 45.84
CA THR A 9 1.51 -10.64 46.44
C THR A 9 0.44 -10.22 45.44
N LEU A 10 -0.73 -9.81 45.93
CA LEU A 10 -1.80 -9.29 45.06
C LEU A 10 -1.33 -8.07 44.25
N LEU A 11 -0.48 -7.24 44.87
CA LEU A 11 0.16 -6.09 44.21
C LEU A 11 1.07 -6.52 43.05
N GLU A 12 1.87 -7.57 43.25
CA GLU A 12 2.75 -8.12 42.22
C GLU A 12 1.96 -8.60 41.00
N LEU A 13 0.82 -9.27 41.21
CA LEU A 13 -0.09 -9.66 40.12
C LEU A 13 -0.68 -8.46 39.38
N VAL A 14 -1.11 -7.42 40.10
CA VAL A 14 -1.66 -6.20 39.47
C VAL A 14 -0.60 -5.50 38.61
N VAL A 15 0.64 -5.40 39.11
CA VAL A 15 1.75 -4.80 38.37
C VAL A 15 2.08 -5.62 37.12
N VAL A 16 2.15 -6.94 37.22
CA VAL A 16 2.40 -7.82 36.07
C VAL A 16 1.30 -7.68 35.02
N LEU A 17 0.03 -7.66 35.42
CA LEU A 17 -1.09 -7.45 34.50
C LEU A 17 -1.05 -6.08 33.83
N ALA A 18 -0.67 -5.03 34.57
CA ALA A 18 -0.51 -3.69 34.01
C ALA A 18 0.62 -3.66 32.95
N ILE A 19 1.76 -4.29 33.22
CA ILE A 19 2.88 -4.37 32.28
C ILE A 19 2.48 -5.16 31.02
N ILE A 20 1.82 -6.31 31.18
CA ILE A 20 1.33 -7.11 30.05
C ILE A 20 0.31 -6.31 29.23
N GLY A 21 -0.60 -5.60 29.87
CA GLY A 21 -1.60 -4.75 29.20
C GLY A 21 -0.95 -3.65 28.37
N ILE A 22 0.06 -2.97 28.91
CA ILE A 22 0.81 -1.93 28.18
C ILE A 22 1.57 -2.55 27.00
N ALA A 23 2.23 -3.68 27.21
CA ALA A 23 2.97 -4.38 26.16
C ALA A 23 2.04 -4.83 25.01
N LEU A 24 0.87 -5.39 25.34
CA LEU A 24 -0.13 -5.79 24.35
C LEU A 24 -0.72 -4.58 23.62
N ALA A 25 -1.00 -3.48 24.31
CA ALA A 25 -1.50 -2.26 23.68
C ALA A 25 -0.50 -1.66 22.68
N ALA A 26 0.79 -1.70 22.99
CA ALA A 26 1.86 -1.26 22.08
C ALA A 26 2.04 -2.21 20.88
N ALA A 27 1.88 -3.52 21.09
CA ALA A 27 2.09 -4.53 20.06
C ALA A 27 0.88 -4.75 19.14
N ALA A 28 -0.35 -4.55 19.63
CA ALA A 28 -1.60 -4.79 18.90
C ALA A 28 -1.67 -4.18 17.48
N PRO A 29 -1.30 -2.91 17.23
CA PRO A 29 -1.43 -2.32 15.89
C PRO A 29 -0.53 -2.99 14.85
N HIS A 30 0.55 -3.67 15.26
CA HIS A 30 1.45 -4.36 14.34
C HIS A 30 0.90 -5.71 13.85
N PHE A 31 -0.05 -6.32 14.58
CA PHE A 31 -0.65 -7.60 14.22
C PHE A 31 -1.98 -7.46 13.46
N ALA A 32 -2.50 -6.25 13.32
CA ALA A 32 -3.68 -5.98 12.51
C ALA A 32 -3.34 -6.08 11.02
N VAL A 33 -3.24 -7.31 10.49
CA VAL A 33 -3.19 -7.55 9.05
C VAL A 33 -4.61 -7.34 8.50
N THR A 34 -4.93 -6.12 8.12
CA THR A 34 -6.12 -5.86 7.31
C THR A 34 -5.87 -6.48 5.93
N LYS A 35 -6.71 -7.43 5.51
CA LYS A 35 -6.68 -7.93 4.14
C LYS A 35 -7.04 -6.76 3.23
N ARG A 36 -6.03 -6.21 2.57
CA ARG A 36 -6.17 -5.08 1.66
C ARG A 36 -7.05 -5.50 0.48
N SER A 37 -8.03 -4.68 0.11
CA SER A 37 -8.87 -4.99 -1.05
C SER A 37 -8.06 -4.83 -2.36
N ALA A 38 -8.50 -5.46 -3.45
CA ALA A 38 -7.85 -5.30 -4.75
C ALA A 38 -7.76 -3.81 -5.19
N THR A 39 -8.79 -3.02 -4.85
CA THR A 39 -8.82 -1.58 -5.10
C THR A 39 -7.77 -0.84 -4.26
N GLU A 40 -7.64 -1.17 -2.97
CA GLU A 40 -6.65 -0.56 -2.08
C GLU A 40 -5.21 -0.93 -2.47
N GLU A 41 -4.96 -2.16 -2.93
CA GLU A 41 -3.65 -2.57 -3.45
C GLU A 41 -3.28 -1.77 -4.71
N THR A 42 -4.23 -1.64 -5.65
CA THR A 42 -4.04 -0.85 -6.87
C THR A 42 -3.80 0.62 -6.53
N GLN A 43 -4.59 1.18 -5.61
CA GLN A 43 -4.44 2.55 -5.12
C GLN A 43 -3.07 2.80 -4.49
N ALA A 44 -2.55 1.84 -3.72
CA ALA A 44 -1.21 1.95 -3.12
C ALA A 44 -0.09 2.01 -4.18
N VAL A 45 -0.23 1.28 -5.30
CA VAL A 45 0.74 1.37 -6.41
C VAL A 45 0.63 2.71 -7.13
N ILE A 46 -0.59 3.23 -7.36
CA ILE A 46 -0.81 4.56 -7.94
C ILE A 46 -0.17 5.65 -7.06
N GLU A 47 -0.37 5.59 -5.75
CA GLU A 47 0.23 6.52 -4.80
C GLU A 47 1.76 6.42 -4.78
N ALA A 48 2.30 5.20 -4.86
CA ALA A 48 3.75 5.00 -4.95
C ALA A 48 4.31 5.65 -6.22
N ALA A 49 3.70 5.40 -7.39
CA ALA A 49 4.11 5.99 -8.65
C ALA A 49 3.98 7.53 -8.65
N ARG A 50 2.93 8.07 -8.02
CA ARG A 50 2.75 9.51 -7.82
C ARG A 50 3.85 10.11 -6.96
N ARG A 51 4.17 9.49 -5.82
CA ARG A 51 5.29 9.93 -4.97
C ARG A 51 6.61 9.90 -5.74
N THR A 52 6.85 8.88 -6.55
CA THR A 52 8.06 8.79 -7.39
C THR A 52 8.10 9.90 -8.44
N ALA A 53 7.01 10.21 -9.13
CA ALA A 53 6.96 11.29 -10.11
C ALA A 53 7.21 12.67 -9.47
N LEU A 54 6.59 12.92 -8.31
CA LEU A 54 6.77 14.15 -7.52
C LEU A 54 8.20 14.29 -6.99
N ALA A 55 8.75 13.24 -6.38
CA ALA A 55 10.08 13.26 -5.77
C ALA A 55 11.19 13.49 -6.81
N ASN A 56 11.01 12.96 -8.02
CA ASN A 56 12.00 13.09 -9.08
C ASN A 56 11.75 14.28 -10.02
N ALA A 57 10.64 15.02 -9.84
CA ALA A 57 10.18 16.08 -10.75
C ALA A 57 10.17 15.64 -12.23
N ARG A 58 9.80 14.38 -12.50
CA ARG A 58 9.76 13.78 -13.85
C ARG A 58 8.45 13.03 -14.08
N SER A 59 8.02 12.96 -15.34
CA SER A 59 6.91 12.10 -15.70
C SER A 59 7.30 10.63 -15.57
N THR A 60 6.35 9.82 -15.14
CA THR A 60 6.54 8.40 -14.85
C THR A 60 5.35 7.60 -15.40
N LEU A 61 5.65 6.57 -16.18
CA LEU A 61 4.66 5.62 -16.67
C LEU A 61 4.54 4.49 -15.67
N MET A 62 3.36 4.35 -15.09
CA MET A 62 2.98 3.20 -14.29
C MET A 62 2.17 2.24 -15.16
N THR A 63 2.52 0.95 -15.14
CA THR A 63 1.77 -0.09 -15.84
C THR A 63 1.46 -1.23 -14.90
N ILE A 64 0.21 -1.69 -14.92
CA ILE A 64 -0.30 -2.91 -14.28
C ILE A 64 -0.75 -3.83 -15.41
N ARG A 65 -0.24 -5.06 -15.40
CA ARG A 65 -0.56 -6.09 -16.40
C ARG A 65 -1.66 -7.01 -15.88
N THR A 66 -2.25 -7.79 -16.78
CA THR A 66 -3.35 -8.74 -16.49
C THR A 66 -2.97 -9.86 -15.53
N ASP A 67 -1.68 -10.15 -15.38
CA ASP A 67 -1.17 -11.14 -14.44
C ASP A 67 -0.95 -10.57 -13.02
N GLY A 68 -1.24 -9.28 -12.83
CA GLY A 68 -1.06 -8.54 -11.58
C GLY A 68 0.37 -8.03 -11.38
N THR A 69 1.27 -8.21 -12.35
CA THR A 69 2.59 -7.56 -12.28
C THR A 69 2.46 -6.07 -12.57
N TRP A 70 3.24 -5.27 -11.86
CA TRP A 70 3.26 -3.83 -12.04
C TRP A 70 4.68 -3.31 -12.12
N GLU A 71 4.85 -2.22 -12.85
CA GLU A 71 6.13 -1.54 -13.03
C GLU A 71 5.94 -0.03 -13.08
N ILE A 72 6.95 0.69 -12.63
CA ILE A 72 7.02 2.15 -12.60
C ILE A 72 8.28 2.54 -13.38
N VAL A 73 8.10 3.13 -14.54
CA VAL A 73 9.16 3.47 -15.49
C VAL A 73 9.22 4.99 -15.66
N PRO A 74 10.34 5.67 -15.33
CA PRO A 74 10.49 7.10 -15.58
C PRO A 74 10.49 7.38 -17.08
N ALA A 75 9.95 8.50 -17.53
CA ALA A 75 9.96 8.86 -18.96
C ALA A 75 11.37 8.97 -19.56
N THR A 76 12.39 9.17 -18.73
CA THR A 76 13.79 9.30 -19.13
C THR A 76 14.56 7.98 -19.17
N SER A 77 13.95 6.85 -18.82
CA SER A 77 14.62 5.55 -18.67
C SER A 77 13.74 4.43 -19.22
N SER A 78 14.36 3.42 -19.81
CA SER A 78 13.66 2.16 -20.14
C SER A 78 13.67 1.15 -19.00
N LEU A 79 14.46 1.41 -17.95
CA LEU A 79 14.55 0.55 -16.77
C LEU A 79 13.49 0.95 -15.73
N PRO A 80 12.76 -0.04 -15.16
CA PRO A 80 11.81 0.22 -14.09
C PRO A 80 12.54 0.66 -12.82
N THR A 81 12.03 1.72 -12.20
CA THR A 81 12.51 2.20 -10.88
C THR A 81 11.91 1.37 -9.75
N ALA A 82 10.70 0.86 -9.96
CA ALA A 82 10.07 -0.08 -9.04
C ALA A 82 9.24 -1.09 -9.84
N LEU A 83 9.21 -2.32 -9.35
CA LEU A 83 8.44 -3.41 -9.93
C LEU A 83 7.95 -4.32 -8.81
N GLY A 84 6.83 -5.00 -9.06
CA GLY A 84 6.26 -5.91 -8.08
C GLY A 84 5.06 -6.66 -8.62
N ARG A 85 4.33 -7.29 -7.70
CA ARG A 85 3.12 -8.04 -8.01
C ARG A 85 2.03 -7.70 -6.99
N LEU A 86 0.82 -7.47 -7.48
CA LEU A 86 -0.38 -7.36 -6.65
C LEU A 86 -0.72 -8.75 -6.09
N ALA A 87 -1.23 -8.80 -4.86
CA ALA A 87 -1.69 -10.07 -4.29
C ALA A 87 -3.00 -10.50 -4.97
N HIS A 88 -3.84 -9.52 -5.34
CA HIS A 88 -5.06 -9.73 -6.10
C HIS A 88 -4.86 -9.39 -7.59
N ARG A 89 -5.35 -10.26 -8.49
CA ARG A 89 -5.34 -9.95 -9.92
C ARG A 89 -6.31 -8.81 -10.21
N GLY A 90 -5.77 -7.65 -10.55
CA GLY A 90 -6.52 -6.47 -10.95
C GLY A 90 -6.77 -6.40 -12.45
N SER A 91 -7.52 -5.39 -12.86
CA SER A 91 -7.66 -5.00 -14.27
C SER A 91 -6.34 -4.37 -14.77
N PRO A 92 -5.94 -4.63 -16.03
CA PRO A 92 -4.73 -4.03 -16.59
C PRO A 92 -4.91 -2.52 -16.71
N LEU A 93 -3.97 -1.72 -16.20
CA LEU A 93 -4.08 -0.27 -16.14
C LEU A 93 -2.73 0.36 -16.45
N ALA A 94 -2.69 1.38 -17.30
CA ALA A 94 -1.51 2.24 -17.43
C ALA A 94 -1.86 3.69 -17.18
N LEU A 95 -1.00 4.36 -16.42
CA LEU A 95 -1.13 5.77 -16.07
C LEU A 95 0.18 6.47 -16.39
N ASP A 96 0.11 7.57 -17.13
CA ASP A 96 1.18 8.56 -17.20
C ASP A 96 0.97 9.56 -16.07
N ILE A 97 1.95 9.65 -15.18
CA ILE A 97 1.91 10.51 -14.01
C ILE A 97 2.89 11.66 -14.22
N SER A 98 2.36 12.88 -14.24
CA SER A 98 3.13 14.09 -14.49
C SER A 98 3.99 14.47 -13.27
N PRO A 99 5.05 15.27 -13.47
CA PRO A 99 5.88 15.77 -12.37
C PRO A 99 5.13 16.71 -11.42
N VAL A 100 3.95 17.19 -11.80
CA VAL A 100 3.05 18.00 -10.95
C VAL A 100 1.96 17.16 -10.29
N GLY A 101 2.06 15.83 -10.38
CA GLY A 101 1.18 14.89 -9.68
C GLY A 101 -0.20 14.72 -10.31
N ILE A 102 -0.33 14.96 -11.62
CA ILE A 102 -1.54 14.69 -12.40
C ILE A 102 -1.44 13.27 -12.97
N CYS A 103 -2.49 12.46 -12.79
CA CYS A 103 -2.58 11.12 -13.35
C CYS A 103 -3.41 11.12 -14.64
N ARG A 104 -2.87 10.57 -15.73
CA ARG A 104 -3.55 10.46 -17.02
C ARG A 104 -3.62 9.01 -17.46
N PRO A 105 -4.81 8.45 -17.74
CA PRO A 105 -4.92 7.09 -18.25
C PRO A 105 -4.33 6.99 -19.66
N VAL A 106 -3.46 5.99 -19.84
CA VAL A 106 -2.84 5.63 -21.12
C VAL A 106 -3.55 4.40 -21.66
N LEU A 107 -3.70 4.34 -22.99
CA LEU A 107 -4.30 3.19 -23.65
C LEU A 107 -3.38 1.98 -23.51
N VAL A 108 -3.90 0.89 -22.92
CA VAL A 108 -3.21 -0.40 -22.87
C VAL A 108 -3.94 -1.35 -23.81
N ALA A 109 -3.22 -1.90 -24.78
CA ALA A 109 -3.77 -2.86 -25.76
C ALA A 109 -5.03 -2.35 -26.51
N GLY A 110 -5.09 -1.06 -26.86
CA GLY A 110 -6.15 -0.49 -27.69
C GLY A 110 -7.52 -0.31 -27.00
N ARG A 111 -7.63 -0.59 -25.69
CA ARG A 111 -8.81 -0.22 -24.90
C ARG A 111 -8.49 0.94 -23.99
N ARG A 112 -9.36 1.96 -24.01
CA ARG A 112 -9.38 2.99 -22.97
C ARG A 112 -10.00 2.34 -21.75
N MET A 113 -9.17 2.04 -20.76
CA MET A 113 -9.66 1.64 -19.44
C MET A 113 -10.43 2.84 -18.88
N GLU A 114 -11.77 2.80 -18.94
CA GLU A 114 -12.69 3.71 -18.25
C GLU A 114 -12.70 3.48 -16.73
N GLN A 115 -11.61 2.95 -16.16
CA GLN A 115 -11.44 3.00 -14.73
C GLN A 115 -11.14 4.47 -14.40
N LEU A 116 -12.18 5.15 -13.92
CA LEU A 116 -12.24 6.59 -13.75
C LEU A 116 -11.29 7.01 -12.63
N VAL A 117 -10.01 7.13 -12.97
CA VAL A 117 -9.00 7.72 -12.08
C VAL A 117 -9.19 9.22 -12.15
N ASN A 118 -9.50 9.84 -11.01
CA ASN A 118 -9.57 11.29 -10.94
C ASN A 118 -8.17 11.87 -11.24
N PRO A 119 -8.01 12.73 -12.25
CA PRO A 119 -6.69 13.15 -12.72
C PRO A 119 -5.93 14.00 -11.70
N LEU A 120 -6.64 14.67 -10.78
CA LEU A 120 -6.04 15.56 -9.78
C LEU A 120 -5.74 14.85 -8.47
N THR A 121 -6.58 13.89 -8.07
CA THR A 121 -6.41 13.16 -6.80
C THR A 121 -5.73 11.80 -6.99
N CYS A 122 -5.65 11.29 -8.21
CA CYS A 122 -5.16 9.95 -8.53
C CYS A 122 -5.88 8.86 -7.71
N GLN A 123 -7.17 9.08 -7.42
CA GLN A 123 -8.03 8.12 -6.73
C GLN A 123 -8.80 7.29 -7.76
N LEU A 124 -8.85 5.98 -7.53
CA LEU A 124 -9.76 5.08 -8.23
C LEU A 124 -11.19 5.39 -7.80
N SER A 125 -12.02 5.84 -8.73
CA SER A 125 -13.46 5.91 -8.48
C SER A 125 -14.02 4.50 -8.62
N ASP A 126 -14.48 3.90 -7.53
CA ASP A 126 -15.24 2.66 -7.60
C ASP A 126 -16.55 2.98 -8.32
N ILE A 127 -16.70 2.46 -9.54
CA ILE A 127 -18.01 2.42 -10.18
C ILE A 127 -18.79 1.39 -9.37
N ILE A 128 -19.66 1.88 -8.49
CA ILE A 128 -20.61 1.08 -7.73
C ILE A 128 -21.31 0.15 -8.72
N ARG A 129 -21.18 -1.13 -8.42
CA ARG A 129 -21.66 -2.28 -9.20
C ARG A 129 -23.18 -2.22 -9.40
#